data_AF-A0A3E3IUV1-F1
#
_entry.id   AF-A0A3E3IUV1-F1
#
_cell.length_a   1.000
_cell.length_b   1.000
_cell.length_c   1.000
_cell.angle_alpha   90.00
_cell.angle_beta   90.00
_cell.angle_gamma   90.00
#
_symmetry.space_group_name_H-M   'P 1'
#
loop_
_entity.id
_entity.type
_entity.pdbx_description
1 polymer ?
#
loop_
_entity_poly.entity_id
_entity_poly.type
_entity_poly.pdbx_seq_one_letter_code
_entity_poly.pdbx_strand_id
1 'polypeptide(L)'
;MKLTRHNGRSGKHGTYNPRHNDRRFDVENSEHIDAERARQNVYWDCYRGFTTHDFRENPEQPDFSFEEIERMYYYEHYADHVNAQNARNEKTRHIERNRTVDDLLKNNKTCPEESIYQIGTMEESVPPETLALIVSEFYEEFENRFGSHIHILDWALHLDEGTPHIHERHVFDCENRYGELCPQQEKALEELGIPLPKPEQPKGKHNNRKQTFDAVCRTILFDIAKRHGLHLEQEPSYGGRDYLEKQDYILMKQKEQLATQEQKLEELTLKIEDVETLLEDVSGAAYDKAVEVVTDKVREQTQLEDMEVIEKYRKSVVSPNAKNSPEVVKIANTLLSRVREKLQQSAEKVLKKVQAVLLKPEVKQAGKEQIKNKARKSIKEKLAQGKLDADRENRERWEREGRIAPTRKQDMEL
;
A
#
# COMPACT_ATOMS: atom_id res chain seq x y z
N MET A 1 7.82 -25.82 -0.12
CA MET A 1 8.15 -24.45 0.35
C MET A 1 9.48 -24.01 -0.25
N LYS A 2 9.70 -22.69 -0.34
CA LYS A 2 10.97 -22.12 -0.83
C LYS A 2 11.88 -21.76 0.34
N LEU A 3 13.12 -22.22 0.33
CA LEU A 3 14.15 -21.77 1.25
C LEU A 3 15.04 -20.73 0.56
N THR A 4 15.23 -19.59 1.20
CA THR A 4 16.08 -18.51 0.72
C THR A 4 17.25 -18.32 1.68
N ARG A 5 18.47 -18.44 1.16
CA ARG A 5 19.71 -17.97 1.78
C ARG A 5 20.37 -16.98 0.83
N HIS A 6 20.28 -15.69 1.14
CA HIS A 6 20.86 -14.64 0.31
C HIS A 6 22.09 -14.06 0.99
N ASN A 7 23.23 -13.98 0.28
CA ASN A 7 24.46 -13.45 0.85
C ASN A 7 24.91 -12.19 0.11
N GLY A 8 25.39 -11.19 0.83
CA GLY A 8 26.02 -10.03 0.21
C GLY A 8 26.71 -9.09 1.20
N ARG A 9 27.60 -8.26 0.65
CA ARG A 9 28.40 -7.28 1.40
C ARG A 9 28.06 -5.84 1.06
N SER A 10 27.61 -5.61 -0.17
CA SER A 10 27.39 -4.27 -0.71
C SER A 10 26.43 -4.30 -1.90
N GLY A 11 25.60 -3.26 -2.01
CA GLY A 11 24.70 -3.01 -3.14
C GLY A 11 25.02 -1.71 -3.86
N LYS A 12 24.05 -1.19 -4.64
CA LYS A 12 24.13 0.10 -5.35
C LYS A 12 24.41 1.27 -4.40
N HIS A 13 23.99 1.15 -3.13
CA HIS A 13 24.07 2.20 -2.11
C HIS A 13 25.25 2.05 -1.14
N GLY A 14 26.23 1.18 -1.44
CA GLY A 14 27.41 0.96 -0.60
C GLY A 14 27.36 -0.36 0.17
N THR A 15 28.21 -0.49 1.19
CA THR A 15 28.25 -1.68 2.06
C THR A 15 26.98 -1.79 2.90
N TYR A 16 26.51 -3.00 3.14
CA TYR A 16 25.32 -3.23 3.96
C TYR A 16 25.60 -2.84 5.42
N ASN A 17 24.73 -2.00 5.97
CA ASN A 17 24.86 -1.46 7.32
C ASN A 17 24.00 -2.30 8.30
N PRO A 18 24.57 -2.79 9.42
CA PRO A 18 23.85 -3.61 10.39
C PRO A 18 22.78 -2.86 11.19
N ARG A 19 22.72 -1.52 11.13
CA ARG A 19 21.71 -0.69 11.83
C ARG A 19 20.27 -1.04 11.46
N HIS A 20 20.04 -1.56 10.26
CA HIS A 20 18.71 -2.04 9.88
C HIS A 20 18.34 -3.32 10.66
N ASN A 21 19.32 -4.13 11.02
CA ASN A 21 19.17 -5.45 11.61
C ASN A 21 18.85 -5.36 13.09
N ASP A 22 19.44 -4.43 13.82
CA ASP A 22 19.15 -4.21 15.24
C ASP A 22 18.04 -3.17 15.49
N ARG A 23 17.38 -2.68 14.43
CA ARG A 23 16.26 -1.71 14.49
C ARG A 23 16.61 -0.40 15.21
N ARG A 24 17.88 0.02 15.17
CA ARG A 24 18.33 1.31 15.77
C ARG A 24 18.07 2.51 14.85
N PHE A 25 16.82 2.68 14.46
CA PHE A 25 16.29 3.83 13.73
C PHE A 25 14.81 4.00 14.07
N ASP A 26 14.21 5.10 13.63
CA ASP A 26 12.78 5.34 13.83
C ASP A 26 11.95 4.40 12.94
N VAL A 27 11.49 3.29 13.54
CA VAL A 27 10.69 2.26 12.87
C VAL A 27 9.32 2.77 12.43
N GLU A 28 8.78 3.81 13.08
CA GLU A 28 7.47 4.38 12.72
C GLU A 28 7.49 5.03 11.33
N ASN A 29 8.66 5.45 10.85
CA ASN A 29 8.82 6.01 9.51
C ASN A 29 8.94 4.96 8.40
N SER A 30 8.82 3.67 8.71
CA SER A 30 8.96 2.58 7.75
C SER A 30 7.62 1.91 7.43
N GLU A 31 7.12 2.09 6.21
CA GLU A 31 5.81 1.54 5.77
C GLU A 31 5.70 0.00 5.85
N HIS A 32 6.82 -0.72 5.91
CA HIS A 32 6.87 -2.18 5.83
C HIS A 32 7.28 -2.86 7.14
N ILE A 33 7.55 -2.07 8.20
CA ILE A 33 7.92 -2.56 9.52
C ILE A 33 6.76 -2.26 10.47
N ASP A 34 6.23 -3.29 11.09
CA ASP A 34 5.23 -3.17 12.14
C ASP A 34 5.92 -2.90 13.49
N ALA A 35 5.77 -1.67 14.00
CA ALA A 35 6.42 -1.22 15.21
C ALA A 35 6.02 -2.03 16.47
N GLU A 36 4.79 -2.55 16.53
CA GLU A 36 4.35 -3.38 17.66
C GLU A 36 5.02 -4.76 17.60
N ARG A 37 5.09 -5.36 16.41
CA ARG A 37 5.76 -6.65 16.19
C ARG A 37 7.27 -6.55 16.32
N ALA A 38 7.88 -5.38 16.08
CA ALA A 38 9.33 -5.17 16.23
C ALA A 38 9.83 -5.43 17.65
N ARG A 39 8.95 -5.31 18.66
CA ARG A 39 9.25 -5.67 20.05
C ARG A 39 9.48 -7.17 20.26
N GLN A 40 8.97 -8.00 19.35
CA GLN A 40 9.10 -9.46 19.40
C GLN A 40 10.37 -9.96 18.70
N ASN A 41 11.12 -9.07 18.03
CA ASN A 41 12.38 -9.42 17.40
C ASN A 41 13.38 -9.95 18.43
N VAL A 42 14.18 -10.93 18.00
CA VAL A 42 15.24 -11.53 18.81
C VAL A 42 16.58 -11.17 18.18
N TYR A 43 17.56 -10.87 19.02
CA TYR A 43 18.88 -10.45 18.59
C TYR A 43 19.95 -11.30 19.28
N TRP A 44 21.11 -11.43 18.65
CA TRP A 44 22.25 -12.12 19.21
C TRP A 44 23.53 -11.46 18.72
N ASP A 45 24.55 -11.42 19.57
CA ASP A 45 25.91 -11.07 19.19
C ASP A 45 26.96 -11.93 19.90
N CYS A 46 28.16 -11.97 19.32
CA CYS A 46 29.26 -12.82 19.77
C CYS A 46 29.82 -12.46 21.16
N TYR A 47 29.47 -11.31 21.73
CA TYR A 47 29.95 -10.89 23.05
C TYR A 47 28.92 -11.09 24.17
N ARG A 48 27.65 -10.83 23.90
CA ARG A 48 26.56 -10.83 24.89
C ARG A 48 25.64 -12.04 24.77
N GLY A 49 25.65 -12.72 23.63
CA GLY A 49 24.66 -13.74 23.32
C GLY A 49 23.29 -13.12 23.03
N PHE A 50 22.21 -13.76 23.48
CA PHE A 50 20.85 -13.36 23.17
C PHE A 50 20.41 -12.07 23.88
N THR A 51 19.80 -11.16 23.12
CA THR A 51 19.12 -9.97 23.62
C THR A 51 17.73 -9.83 23.00
N THR A 52 16.81 -9.22 23.73
CA THR A 52 15.44 -8.92 23.28
C THR A 52 15.17 -7.43 23.47
N HIS A 53 14.03 -6.93 22.97
CA HIS A 53 13.64 -5.54 23.16
C HIS A 53 13.65 -5.12 24.64
N ASP A 54 13.02 -5.90 25.53
CA ASP A 54 12.96 -5.62 26.96
C ASP A 54 14.35 -5.61 27.63
N PHE A 55 15.26 -6.46 27.15
CA PHE A 55 16.62 -6.52 27.68
C PHE A 55 17.43 -5.26 27.33
N ARG A 56 17.18 -4.68 26.15
CA ARG A 56 17.83 -3.45 25.68
C ARG A 56 17.35 -2.21 26.41
N GLU A 57 16.12 -2.20 26.90
CA GLU A 57 15.58 -1.11 27.72
C GLU A 57 16.10 -1.15 29.17
N ASN A 58 16.85 -2.17 29.57
CA ASN A 58 17.40 -2.29 30.91
C ASN A 58 18.62 -1.36 31.10
N PRO A 59 18.52 -0.32 31.95
CA PRO A 59 19.62 0.63 32.16
C PRO A 59 20.82 0.04 32.93
N GLU A 60 20.67 -1.15 33.52
CA GLU A 60 21.75 -1.81 34.29
C GLU A 60 22.73 -2.58 33.41
N GLN A 61 22.42 -2.76 32.12
CA GLN A 61 23.29 -3.48 31.18
C GLN A 61 23.70 -2.60 29.99
N PRO A 62 24.98 -2.64 29.57
CA PRO A 62 25.41 -1.92 28.38
C PRO A 62 24.73 -2.48 27.13
N ASP A 63 23.89 -1.69 26.47
CA ASP A 63 23.29 -2.05 25.19
C ASP A 63 24.10 -1.51 24.00
N PHE A 64 24.85 -2.38 23.34
CA PHE A 64 25.61 -2.08 22.12
C PHE A 64 24.81 -2.38 20.85
N SER A 65 24.95 -1.50 19.86
CA SER A 65 24.46 -1.72 18.50
C SER A 65 25.28 -2.79 17.80
N PHE A 66 24.72 -3.42 16.76
CA PHE A 66 25.50 -4.33 15.93
C PHE A 66 26.68 -3.60 15.25
N GLU A 67 26.54 -2.31 14.90
CA GLU A 67 27.68 -1.51 14.41
C GLU A 67 28.81 -1.41 15.45
N GLU A 68 28.48 -1.22 16.73
CA GLU A 68 29.46 -1.21 17.82
C GLU A 68 30.08 -2.59 18.06
N ILE A 69 29.27 -3.66 18.01
CA ILE A 69 29.73 -5.05 18.14
C ILE A 69 30.73 -5.39 17.03
N GLU A 70 30.38 -5.16 15.76
CA GLU A 70 31.27 -5.40 14.62
C GLU A 70 32.56 -4.59 14.75
N ARG A 71 32.45 -3.34 15.20
CA ARG A 71 33.60 -2.48 15.44
C ARG A 71 34.50 -3.04 16.53
N MET A 72 33.94 -3.45 17.66
CA MET A 72 34.70 -4.08 18.75
C MET A 72 35.46 -5.31 18.24
N TYR A 73 34.80 -6.20 17.52
CA TYR A 73 35.43 -7.40 16.93
C TYR A 73 36.58 -7.05 16.00
N TYR A 74 36.38 -6.09 15.10
CA TYR A 74 37.42 -5.72 14.14
C TYR A 74 38.63 -5.07 14.81
N TYR A 75 38.42 -4.28 15.87
CA TYR A 75 39.52 -3.70 16.63
C TYR A 75 40.26 -4.77 17.44
N GLU A 76 39.54 -5.70 18.07
CA GLU A 76 40.13 -6.79 18.84
C GLU A 76 40.98 -7.71 17.96
N HIS A 77 40.47 -8.10 16.78
CA HIS A 77 41.10 -9.13 15.96
C HIS A 77 42.02 -8.61 14.85
N TYR A 78 41.82 -7.38 14.35
CA TYR A 78 42.52 -6.89 13.15
C TYR A 78 43.32 -5.60 13.34
N ALA A 79 43.32 -4.99 14.53
CA ALA A 79 44.12 -3.79 14.78
C ALA A 79 45.63 -4.02 14.55
N ASP A 80 46.17 -5.17 14.97
CA ASP A 80 47.57 -5.52 14.78
C ASP A 80 47.96 -5.59 13.30
N HIS A 81 47.08 -6.18 12.47
CA HIS A 81 47.27 -6.19 11.02
C HIS A 81 47.35 -4.76 10.45
N VAL A 82 46.41 -3.89 10.84
CA VAL A 82 46.36 -2.51 10.36
C VAL A 82 47.61 -1.72 10.81
N ASN A 83 47.97 -1.83 12.09
CA ASN A 83 49.13 -1.16 12.66
C ASN A 83 50.43 -1.60 11.97
N ALA A 84 50.62 -2.91 11.80
CA ALA A 84 51.80 -3.44 11.15
C ALA A 84 51.85 -3.09 9.66
N GLN A 85 50.71 -3.06 8.97
CA GLN A 85 50.63 -2.60 7.58
C GLN A 85 50.98 -1.11 7.43
N ASN A 86 50.44 -0.26 8.31
CA ASN A 86 50.75 1.17 8.32
C ASN A 86 52.23 1.43 8.62
N ALA A 87 52.81 0.72 9.60
CA ALA A 87 54.24 0.81 9.90
C ALA A 87 55.13 0.42 8.69
N ARG A 88 54.73 -0.61 7.93
CA ARG A 88 55.40 -0.98 6.67
C ARG A 88 55.26 0.10 5.61
N ASN A 89 54.05 0.64 5.42
CA ASN A 89 53.79 1.70 4.46
C ASN A 89 54.65 2.93 4.76
N GLU A 90 54.70 3.37 6.02
CA GLU A 90 55.54 4.47 6.49
C GLU A 90 57.03 4.22 6.21
N LYS A 91 57.54 3.02 6.51
CA LYS A 91 58.92 2.63 6.21
C LYS A 91 59.23 2.72 4.71
N THR A 92 58.26 2.41 3.87
CA THR A 92 58.35 2.53 2.40
C THR A 92 57.95 3.89 1.85
N ARG A 93 57.65 4.88 2.71
CA ARG A 93 57.21 6.25 2.37
C ARG A 93 55.89 6.32 1.58
N HIS A 94 54.99 5.36 1.82
CA HIS A 94 53.66 5.28 1.22
C HIS A 94 52.54 5.56 2.25
N ILE A 95 52.66 6.67 2.97
CA ILE A 95 51.74 7.04 4.08
C ILE A 95 50.30 7.23 3.57
N GLU A 96 50.12 7.59 2.29
CA GLU A 96 48.82 7.71 1.65
C GLU A 96 48.02 6.40 1.61
N ARG A 97 48.68 5.26 1.86
CA ARG A 97 48.06 3.93 1.91
C ARG A 97 47.68 3.50 3.32
N ASN A 98 47.99 4.32 4.33
CA ASN A 98 47.60 4.03 5.70
C ASN A 98 46.08 4.03 5.82
N ARG A 99 45.58 3.11 6.64
CA ARG A 99 44.15 2.93 6.88
C ARG A 99 43.88 2.70 8.35
N THR A 100 42.64 2.87 8.73
CA THR A 100 42.11 2.56 10.05
C THR A 100 41.41 1.20 10.03
N VAL A 101 41.07 0.69 11.21
CA VAL A 101 40.21 -0.49 11.34
C VAL A 101 38.81 -0.20 10.79
N ASP A 102 38.27 1.00 11.01
CA ASP A 102 36.98 1.43 10.46
C ASP A 102 36.98 1.42 8.91
N ASP A 103 38.13 1.66 8.26
CA ASP A 103 38.25 1.54 6.80
C ASP A 103 38.12 0.07 6.33
N LEU A 104 38.44 -0.91 7.17
CA LEU A 104 38.17 -2.33 6.86
C LEU A 104 36.67 -2.62 6.87
N LEU A 105 35.93 -2.06 7.85
CA LEU A 105 34.48 -2.23 7.98
C LEU A 105 33.70 -1.57 6.83
N LYS A 106 34.23 -0.49 6.26
CA LYS A 106 33.59 0.23 5.14
C LYS A 106 33.98 -0.31 3.75
N ASN A 107 34.98 -1.18 3.68
CA ASN A 107 35.48 -1.70 2.43
C ASN A 107 34.71 -2.97 2.02
N ASN A 108 34.15 -2.97 0.81
CA ASN A 108 33.32 -4.06 0.28
C ASN A 108 34.00 -5.44 0.19
N LYS A 109 35.34 -5.52 0.33
CA LYS A 109 36.09 -6.78 0.36
C LYS A 109 36.40 -7.27 1.77
N THR A 110 36.28 -6.43 2.78
CA THR A 110 36.69 -6.75 4.15
C THR A 110 35.61 -6.51 5.18
N CYS A 111 34.51 -5.83 4.83
CA CYS A 111 33.34 -5.73 5.69
C CYS A 111 32.70 -7.12 5.91
N PRO A 112 31.90 -7.28 6.98
CA PRO A 112 31.14 -8.49 7.19
C PRO A 112 30.19 -8.76 6.01
N GLU A 113 29.99 -10.04 5.72
CA GLU A 113 28.97 -10.52 4.78
C GLU A 113 27.67 -10.75 5.55
N GLU A 114 26.58 -10.23 5.01
CA GLU A 114 25.24 -10.51 5.50
C GLU A 114 24.66 -11.74 4.79
N SER A 115 24.17 -12.73 5.55
CA SER A 115 23.30 -13.80 5.08
C SER A 115 21.86 -13.57 5.57
N ILE A 116 20.88 -13.66 4.67
CA ILE A 116 19.46 -13.62 5.01
C ILE A 116 18.86 -15.01 4.88
N TYR A 117 18.26 -15.53 5.95
CA TYR A 117 17.57 -16.82 6.00
C TYR A 117 16.06 -16.63 6.07
N GLN A 118 15.32 -17.26 5.15
CA GLN A 118 13.86 -17.26 5.13
C GLN A 118 13.35 -18.60 4.60
N ILE A 119 12.28 -19.14 5.20
CA ILE A 119 11.61 -20.35 4.71
C ILE A 119 10.13 -20.05 4.47
N GLY A 120 9.75 -19.99 3.19
CA GLY A 120 8.42 -19.67 2.72
C GLY A 120 8.29 -18.31 2.04
N THR A 121 7.06 -17.88 1.85
CA THR A 121 6.65 -16.60 1.25
C THR A 121 5.73 -15.84 2.20
N MET A 122 5.23 -14.67 1.78
CA MET A 122 4.25 -13.90 2.56
C MET A 122 2.95 -14.68 2.78
N GLU A 123 2.57 -15.55 1.85
CA GLU A 123 1.34 -16.34 1.91
C GLU A 123 1.50 -17.62 2.76
N GLU A 124 2.68 -18.25 2.70
CA GLU A 124 2.95 -19.50 3.38
C GLU A 124 4.41 -19.52 3.89
N SER A 125 4.59 -19.32 5.19
CA SER A 125 5.89 -19.36 5.87
C SER A 125 5.87 -20.26 7.10
N VAL A 126 7.04 -20.76 7.47
CA VAL A 126 7.18 -21.55 8.69
C VAL A 126 7.02 -20.66 9.93
N PRO A 127 6.58 -21.22 11.07
CA PRO A 127 6.56 -20.47 12.32
C PRO A 127 7.95 -19.91 12.68
N PRO A 128 8.02 -18.72 13.31
CA PRO A 128 9.27 -18.10 13.77
C PRO A 128 10.19 -19.05 14.54
N GLU A 129 9.61 -19.86 15.43
CA GLU A 129 10.34 -20.80 16.27
C GLU A 129 10.96 -21.92 15.45
N THR A 130 10.27 -22.37 14.39
CA THR A 130 10.80 -23.38 13.46
C THR A 130 11.96 -22.81 12.65
N LEU A 131 11.84 -21.56 12.18
CA LEU A 131 12.94 -20.88 11.49
C LEU A 131 14.15 -20.72 12.41
N ALA A 132 13.94 -20.24 13.64
CA ALA A 132 15.00 -20.06 14.62
C ALA A 132 15.71 -21.38 14.92
N LEU A 133 14.97 -22.47 15.20
CA LEU A 133 15.55 -23.79 15.48
C LEU A 133 16.41 -24.31 14.32
N ILE A 134 15.89 -24.26 13.10
CA ILE A 134 16.62 -24.73 11.90
C ILE A 134 17.91 -23.94 11.70
N VAL A 135 17.83 -22.61 11.85
CA VAL A 135 18.99 -21.73 11.62
C VAL A 135 20.00 -21.82 12.76
N SER A 136 19.57 -22.03 14.01
CA SER A 136 20.46 -22.30 15.13
C SER A 136 21.23 -23.61 14.97
N GLU A 137 20.56 -24.71 14.59
CA GLU A 137 21.26 -25.97 14.25
C GLU A 137 22.23 -25.80 13.08
N PHE A 138 21.87 -24.94 12.11
CA PHE A 138 22.77 -24.60 11.02
C PHE A 138 24.01 -23.85 11.51
N TYR A 139 23.85 -22.90 12.45
CA TYR A 139 25.00 -22.18 13.03
C TYR A 139 25.92 -23.10 13.83
N GLU A 140 25.39 -24.09 14.55
CA GLU A 140 26.21 -25.10 15.22
C GLU A 140 27.05 -25.91 14.22
N GLU A 141 26.44 -26.41 13.14
CA GLU A 141 27.16 -27.09 12.06
C GLU A 141 28.15 -26.17 11.34
N PHE A 142 27.78 -24.90 11.16
CA PHE A 142 28.61 -23.89 10.52
C PHE A 142 29.87 -23.62 11.33
N GLU A 143 29.73 -23.38 12.63
CA GLU A 143 30.84 -23.14 13.55
C GLU A 143 31.75 -24.38 13.61
N ASN A 144 31.17 -25.57 13.76
CA ASN A 144 31.95 -26.82 13.80
C ASN A 144 32.78 -27.08 12.54
N ARG A 145 32.31 -26.64 11.37
CA ARG A 145 32.97 -26.88 10.08
C ARG A 145 33.89 -25.75 9.64
N PHE A 146 33.54 -24.51 9.97
CA PHE A 146 34.14 -23.32 9.38
C PHE A 146 34.63 -22.30 10.41
N GLY A 147 34.33 -22.48 11.70
CA GLY A 147 34.63 -21.56 12.80
C GLY A 147 36.12 -21.29 13.04
N SER A 148 37.03 -22.01 12.37
CA SER A 148 38.45 -21.68 12.40
C SER A 148 38.82 -20.46 11.55
N HIS A 149 37.94 -20.04 10.63
CA HIS A 149 38.20 -18.96 9.66
C HIS A 149 36.96 -18.13 9.30
N ILE A 150 35.78 -18.50 9.79
CA ILE A 150 34.53 -17.79 9.53
C ILE A 150 33.78 -17.61 10.85
N HIS A 151 33.50 -16.37 11.21
CA HIS A 151 32.99 -16.03 12.52
C HIS A 151 31.70 -15.21 12.40
N ILE A 152 30.61 -15.71 12.99
CA ILE A 152 29.35 -14.98 13.10
C ILE A 152 29.49 -13.92 14.19
N LEU A 153 29.25 -12.66 13.83
CA LEU A 153 29.39 -11.50 14.71
C LEU A 153 28.08 -11.15 15.38
N ASP A 154 27.00 -11.13 14.59
CA ASP A 154 25.66 -10.78 15.03
C ASP A 154 24.60 -11.42 14.13
N TRP A 155 23.39 -11.59 14.69
CA TRP A 155 22.21 -11.91 13.91
C TRP A 155 20.92 -11.41 14.58
N ALA A 156 19.90 -11.15 13.76
CA ALA A 156 18.58 -10.73 14.21
C ALA A 156 17.48 -11.54 13.53
N LEU A 157 16.55 -12.08 14.31
CA LEU A 157 15.27 -12.63 13.85
C LEU A 157 14.23 -11.51 13.81
N HIS A 158 13.77 -11.19 12.62
CA HIS A 158 12.77 -10.17 12.36
C HIS A 158 11.39 -10.80 12.21
N LEU A 159 10.48 -10.38 13.10
CA LEU A 159 9.09 -10.80 13.16
C LEU A 159 8.13 -9.66 12.82
N ASP A 160 8.67 -8.52 12.39
CA ASP A 160 7.97 -7.24 12.18
C ASP A 160 7.68 -6.94 10.71
N GLU A 161 8.08 -7.81 9.80
CA GLU A 161 7.85 -7.67 8.37
C GLU A 161 6.86 -8.72 7.82
N GLY A 162 6.69 -8.74 6.50
CA GLY A 162 5.73 -9.63 5.82
C GLY A 162 6.04 -11.13 5.95
N THR A 163 7.28 -11.51 6.26
CA THR A 163 7.68 -12.91 6.47
C THR A 163 8.77 -12.97 7.53
N PRO A 164 8.72 -13.90 8.50
CA PRO A 164 9.83 -14.11 9.43
C PRO A 164 11.13 -14.43 8.68
N HIS A 165 12.20 -13.71 9.02
CA HIS A 165 13.51 -13.91 8.41
C HIS A 165 14.62 -13.56 9.39
N ILE A 166 15.81 -14.12 9.17
CA ILE A 166 17.00 -13.86 9.98
C ILE A 166 18.03 -13.13 9.14
N HIS A 167 18.50 -12.00 9.63
CA HIS A 167 19.72 -11.34 9.16
C HIS A 167 20.89 -11.82 10.00
N GLU A 168 21.95 -12.30 9.38
CA GLU A 168 23.16 -12.79 10.04
C GLU A 168 24.37 -12.16 9.41
N ARG A 169 25.37 -11.81 10.20
CA ARG A 169 26.57 -11.17 9.71
C ARG A 169 27.81 -11.90 10.20
N HIS A 170 28.66 -12.31 9.25
CA HIS A 170 29.91 -12.99 9.54
C HIS A 170 31.09 -12.37 8.80
N VAL A 171 32.28 -12.60 9.34
CA VAL A 171 33.55 -12.24 8.70
C VAL A 171 34.35 -13.50 8.37
N PHE A 172 35.12 -13.41 7.28
CA PHE A 172 36.08 -14.43 6.89
C PHE A 172 37.48 -13.89 7.15
N ASP A 173 38.31 -14.60 7.89
CA ASP A 173 39.68 -14.19 8.15
C ASP A 173 40.68 -15.32 7.97
N CYS A 174 41.92 -14.90 7.78
CA CYS A 174 43.06 -15.79 7.65
C CYS A 174 44.33 -15.00 7.94
N GLU A 175 45.34 -15.68 8.47
CA GLU A 175 46.68 -15.09 8.58
C GLU A 175 47.22 -14.71 7.20
N ASN A 176 47.76 -13.51 7.08
CA ASN A 176 48.44 -13.08 5.88
C ASN A 176 49.88 -13.65 5.82
N ARG A 177 50.65 -13.30 4.78
CA ARG A 177 52.04 -13.77 4.61
C ARG A 177 53.01 -13.35 5.72
N TYR A 178 52.59 -12.46 6.61
CA TYR A 178 53.36 -11.95 7.75
C TYR A 178 52.89 -12.54 9.09
N GLY A 179 51.92 -13.47 9.07
CA GLY A 179 51.34 -14.06 10.28
C GLY A 179 50.32 -13.17 10.98
N GLU A 180 49.82 -12.12 10.33
CA GLU A 180 48.79 -11.24 10.92
C GLU A 180 47.41 -11.68 10.45
N LEU A 181 46.49 -11.89 11.39
CA LEU A 181 45.09 -12.18 11.08
C LEU A 181 44.42 -10.98 10.41
N CYS A 182 43.72 -11.19 9.30
CA CYS A 182 42.96 -10.13 8.66
C CYS A 182 41.82 -10.66 7.78
N PRO A 183 40.81 -9.84 7.47
CA PRO A 183 39.67 -10.27 6.68
C PRO A 183 40.08 -10.66 5.25
N GLN A 184 39.96 -11.94 4.89
CA GLN A 184 40.37 -12.50 3.60
C GLN A 184 39.53 -13.71 3.17
N GLN A 185 38.37 -13.45 2.56
CA GLN A 185 37.41 -14.49 2.15
C GLN A 185 38.00 -15.63 1.32
N GLU A 186 38.69 -15.33 0.22
CA GLU A 186 39.16 -16.41 -0.66
C GLU A 186 40.24 -17.26 0.02
N LYS A 187 41.11 -16.63 0.83
CA LYS A 187 42.20 -17.34 1.50
C LYS A 187 41.66 -18.20 2.65
N ALA A 188 40.74 -17.65 3.45
CA ALA A 188 40.00 -18.39 4.47
C ALA A 188 39.38 -19.67 3.90
N LEU A 189 38.66 -19.56 2.77
CA LEU A 189 38.04 -20.72 2.12
C LEU A 189 39.07 -21.71 1.54
N GLU A 190 40.23 -21.22 1.11
CA GLU A 190 41.32 -22.08 0.65
C GLU A 190 41.94 -22.89 1.79
N GLU A 191 42.22 -22.27 2.94
CA GLU A 191 42.74 -22.96 4.14
C GLU A 191 41.72 -23.93 4.75
N LEU A 192 40.42 -23.63 4.64
CA LEU A 192 39.33 -24.56 4.96
C LEU A 192 39.21 -25.74 3.98
N GLY A 193 40.05 -25.81 2.94
CA GLY A 193 40.04 -26.88 1.95
C GLY A 193 38.86 -26.85 0.98
N ILE A 194 38.15 -25.73 0.87
CA ILE A 194 37.04 -25.58 -0.08
C ILE A 194 37.59 -25.54 -1.51
N PRO A 195 37.18 -26.47 -2.40
CA PRO A 195 37.69 -26.49 -3.76
C PRO A 195 37.04 -25.41 -4.63
N LEU A 196 37.71 -25.05 -5.72
CA LEU A 196 37.07 -24.31 -6.80
C LEU A 196 35.93 -25.17 -7.41
N PRO A 197 34.84 -24.55 -7.90
CA PRO A 197 33.80 -25.28 -8.64
C PRO A 197 34.37 -26.08 -9.82
N LYS A 198 35.41 -25.53 -10.46
CA LYS A 198 36.19 -26.16 -11.53
C LYS A 198 37.67 -26.17 -11.14
N PRO A 199 38.14 -27.20 -10.42
CA PRO A 199 39.51 -27.28 -9.90
C PRO A 199 40.60 -27.24 -10.99
N GLU A 200 40.25 -27.67 -12.20
CA GLU A 200 41.11 -27.69 -13.38
C GLU A 200 41.30 -26.31 -14.02
N GLN A 201 40.48 -25.32 -13.64
CA GLN A 201 40.51 -23.97 -14.19
C GLN A 201 41.08 -22.97 -13.18
N PRO A 202 41.76 -21.90 -13.63
CA PRO A 202 42.23 -20.86 -12.74
C PRO A 202 41.06 -20.18 -12.03
N LYS A 203 41.35 -19.65 -10.83
CA LYS A 203 40.44 -18.80 -10.08
C LYS A 203 40.03 -17.57 -10.91
N GLY A 204 38.75 -17.24 -10.88
CA GLY A 204 38.20 -16.06 -11.55
C GLY A 204 36.83 -15.66 -11.02
N LYS A 205 36.22 -14.63 -11.61
CA LYS A 205 34.90 -14.12 -11.19
C LYS A 205 33.83 -15.23 -11.15
N HIS A 206 33.85 -16.12 -12.14
CA HIS A 206 32.91 -17.23 -12.28
C HIS A 206 33.45 -18.59 -11.81
N ASN A 207 34.68 -18.62 -11.26
CA ASN A 207 35.28 -19.84 -10.69
C ASN A 207 35.99 -19.44 -9.40
N ASN A 208 35.23 -19.38 -8.30
CA ASN A 208 35.73 -18.94 -6.99
C ASN A 208 35.19 -19.87 -5.90
N ARG A 209 35.93 -20.01 -4.79
CA ARG A 209 35.59 -20.94 -3.70
C ARG A 209 34.29 -20.59 -2.99
N LYS A 210 33.89 -19.31 -3.02
CA LYS A 210 32.63 -18.85 -2.42
C LYS A 210 31.41 -19.55 -3.03
N GLN A 211 31.43 -19.84 -4.33
CA GLN A 211 30.34 -20.59 -4.97
C GLN A 211 30.20 -22.00 -4.39
N THR A 212 31.32 -22.70 -4.19
CA THR A 212 31.33 -24.03 -3.57
C THR A 212 30.88 -23.94 -2.11
N PHE A 213 31.42 -22.99 -1.35
CA PHE A 213 31.01 -22.73 0.03
C PHE A 213 29.50 -22.49 0.16
N ASP A 214 28.93 -21.63 -0.69
CA ASP A 214 27.49 -21.34 -0.65
C ASP A 214 26.64 -22.55 -1.03
N ALA A 215 27.12 -23.41 -1.94
CA ALA A 215 26.47 -24.68 -2.25
C ALA A 215 26.52 -25.67 -1.08
N VAL A 216 27.65 -25.73 -0.36
CA VAL A 216 27.80 -26.56 0.85
C VAL A 216 26.87 -26.06 1.95
N CYS A 217 26.86 -24.77 2.26
CA CYS A 217 25.96 -24.17 3.26
C CYS A 217 24.49 -24.42 2.90
N ARG A 218 24.13 -24.30 1.61
CA ARG A 218 22.76 -24.64 1.15
C ARG A 218 22.43 -26.10 1.41
N THR A 219 23.36 -27.02 1.13
CA THR A 219 23.14 -28.46 1.35
C THR A 219 22.90 -28.75 2.83
N ILE A 220 23.75 -28.22 3.71
CA ILE A 220 23.61 -28.39 5.17
C ILE A 220 22.24 -27.86 5.63
N LEU A 221 21.87 -26.64 5.21
CA LEU A 221 20.61 -26.02 5.60
C LEU A 221 19.38 -26.80 5.08
N PHE A 222 19.44 -27.35 3.86
CA PHE A 222 18.40 -28.21 3.32
C PHE A 222 18.27 -29.53 4.10
N ASP A 223 19.39 -30.15 4.46
CA ASP A 223 19.39 -31.39 5.24
C ASP A 223 18.79 -31.17 6.63
N ILE A 224 19.14 -30.06 7.30
CA ILE A 224 18.55 -29.67 8.58
C ILE A 224 17.04 -29.44 8.41
N ALA A 225 16.61 -28.63 7.45
CA ALA A 225 15.19 -28.35 7.21
C ALA A 225 14.38 -29.64 6.94
N LYS A 226 14.98 -30.61 6.22
CA LYS A 226 14.36 -31.92 5.98
C LYS A 226 14.21 -32.75 7.26
N ARG A 227 15.19 -32.70 8.18
CA ARG A 227 15.08 -33.34 9.51
C ARG A 227 13.92 -32.77 10.33
N HIS A 228 13.59 -31.50 10.11
CA HIS A 228 12.42 -30.81 10.69
C HIS A 228 11.11 -31.02 9.91
N GLY A 229 11.08 -31.97 8.96
CA GLY A 229 9.86 -32.35 8.23
C GLY A 229 9.47 -31.41 7.08
N LEU A 230 10.32 -30.45 6.72
CA LEU A 230 10.04 -29.51 5.63
C LEU A 230 10.35 -30.11 4.26
N HIS A 231 9.40 -29.92 3.34
CA HIS A 231 9.56 -30.32 1.93
C HIS A 231 9.88 -29.08 1.09
N LEU A 232 11.16 -28.94 0.75
CA LEU A 232 11.69 -27.78 0.04
C LEU A 232 11.83 -28.04 -1.47
N GLU A 233 11.63 -27.00 -2.27
CA GLU A 233 11.94 -27.02 -3.69
C GLU A 233 13.46 -27.16 -3.88
N GLN A 234 13.89 -28.23 -4.56
CA GLN A 234 15.32 -28.57 -4.70
C GLN A 234 16.01 -27.86 -5.87
N GLU A 235 15.27 -27.36 -6.87
CA GLU A 235 15.88 -26.67 -8.00
C GLU A 235 16.31 -25.25 -7.61
N PRO A 236 17.62 -24.94 -7.61
CA PRO A 236 18.08 -23.60 -7.26
C PRO A 236 17.74 -22.63 -8.40
N SER A 237 16.76 -21.75 -8.16
CA SER A 237 16.48 -20.64 -9.05
C SER A 237 17.53 -19.53 -8.87
N TYR A 238 18.52 -19.49 -9.74
CA TYR A 238 19.44 -18.34 -9.86
C TYR A 238 18.80 -17.26 -10.75
N GLY A 239 18.56 -16.06 -10.21
CA GLY A 239 18.29 -14.86 -11.02
C GLY A 239 16.93 -14.79 -11.75
N GLY A 240 15.85 -15.39 -11.23
CA GLY A 240 14.54 -15.46 -11.93
C GLY A 240 13.71 -14.17 -12.03
N ARG A 241 14.15 -13.07 -11.42
CA ARG A 241 13.72 -11.69 -11.69
C ARG A 241 15.00 -10.86 -11.61
N ASP A 242 15.21 -9.90 -12.52
CA ASP A 242 16.32 -8.95 -12.39
C ASP A 242 16.39 -8.50 -10.93
N TYR A 243 17.52 -8.78 -10.28
CA TYR A 243 17.70 -8.58 -8.85
C TYR A 243 17.43 -7.11 -8.52
N LEU A 244 16.25 -6.85 -7.96
CA LEU A 244 15.87 -5.58 -7.39
C LEU A 244 16.21 -5.67 -5.91
N GLU A 245 17.04 -4.76 -5.41
CA GLU A 245 17.26 -4.60 -3.98
C GLU A 245 15.90 -4.41 -3.29
N LYS A 246 15.77 -4.77 -2.00
CA LYS A 246 14.48 -4.67 -1.28
C LYS A 246 13.78 -3.32 -1.50
N GLN A 247 14.55 -2.23 -1.52
CA GLN A 247 14.05 -0.88 -1.82
C GLN A 247 13.52 -0.74 -3.26
N ASP A 248 14.23 -1.28 -4.25
CA ASP A 248 13.80 -1.29 -5.64
C ASP A 248 12.52 -2.15 -5.83
N TYR A 249 12.41 -3.27 -5.11
CA TYR A 249 11.20 -4.11 -5.12
C TYR A 249 10.01 -3.39 -4.50
N ILE A 250 10.20 -2.72 -3.36
CA ILE A 250 9.18 -1.87 -2.71
C ILE A 250 8.74 -0.77 -3.68
N LEU A 251 9.68 -0.07 -4.31
CA LEU A 251 9.39 1.01 -5.26
C LEU A 251 8.59 0.51 -6.46
N MET A 252 8.94 -0.67 -7.00
CA MET A 252 8.18 -1.28 -8.09
C MET A 252 6.76 -1.62 -7.65
N LYS A 253 6.58 -2.19 -6.45
CA LYS A 253 5.26 -2.49 -5.90
C LYS A 253 4.42 -1.23 -5.67
N GLN A 254 5.01 -0.16 -5.16
CA GLN A 254 4.35 1.14 -5.02
C GLN A 254 3.92 1.69 -6.38
N LYS A 255 4.78 1.60 -7.42
CA LYS A 255 4.42 2.01 -8.78
C LYS A 255 3.25 1.19 -9.36
N GLU A 256 3.23 -0.12 -9.15
CA GLU A 256 2.11 -0.98 -9.57
C GLU A 256 0.79 -0.58 -8.87
N GLN A 257 0.86 -0.29 -7.57
CA GLN A 257 -0.30 0.17 -6.81
C GLN A 257 -0.81 1.53 -7.29
N LEU A 258 0.10 2.48 -7.54
CA LEU A 258 -0.24 3.80 -8.09
C LEU A 258 -0.90 3.66 -9.47
N ALA A 259 -0.34 2.85 -10.37
CA ALA A 259 -0.94 2.59 -11.67
C ALA A 259 -2.36 1.99 -11.56
N THR A 260 -2.58 1.09 -10.59
CA THR A 260 -3.90 0.52 -10.32
C THR A 260 -4.88 1.58 -9.78
N GLN A 261 -4.42 2.49 -8.93
CA GLN A 261 -5.23 3.60 -8.42
C GLN A 261 -5.56 4.61 -9.53
N GLU A 262 -4.62 4.91 -10.41
CA GLU A 262 -4.83 5.76 -11.60
C GLU A 262 -5.91 5.17 -12.51
N GLN A 263 -5.86 3.87 -12.82
CA GLN A 263 -6.90 3.21 -13.61
C GLN A 263 -8.29 3.29 -12.96
N LYS A 264 -8.38 3.09 -11.64
CA LYS A 264 -9.65 3.25 -10.90
C LYS A 264 -10.17 4.69 -10.95
N LEU A 265 -9.26 5.67 -10.88
CA LEU A 265 -9.62 7.08 -10.97
C LEU A 265 -10.14 7.44 -12.36
N GLU A 266 -9.51 6.91 -13.41
CA GLU A 266 -9.97 7.07 -14.80
C GLU A 266 -11.36 6.46 -15.00
N GLU A 267 -11.59 5.23 -14.51
CA GLU A 267 -12.92 4.57 -14.56
C GLU A 267 -13.99 5.40 -13.84
N LEU A 268 -13.70 5.92 -12.65
CA LEU A 268 -14.62 6.77 -11.89
C LEU A 268 -14.89 8.09 -12.61
N THR A 269 -13.89 8.66 -13.29
CA THR A 269 -14.04 9.89 -14.07
C THR A 269 -15.01 9.68 -15.23
N LEU A 270 -14.85 8.60 -16.00
CA LEU A 270 -15.77 8.22 -17.08
C LEU A 270 -17.21 8.03 -16.58
N LYS A 271 -17.39 7.37 -15.42
CA LYS A 271 -18.73 7.22 -14.81
C LYS A 271 -19.36 8.55 -14.42
N ILE A 272 -18.57 9.54 -13.98
CA ILE A 272 -19.07 10.88 -13.67
C ILE A 272 -19.52 11.57 -14.96
N GLU A 273 -18.76 11.47 -16.04
CA GLU A 273 -19.12 12.02 -17.35
C GLU A 273 -20.42 11.42 -17.91
N ASP A 274 -20.59 10.09 -17.80
CA ASP A 274 -21.83 9.40 -18.16
C ASP A 274 -23.03 9.92 -17.36
N VAL A 275 -22.86 10.10 -16.05
CA VAL A 275 -23.91 10.68 -15.19
C VAL A 275 -24.22 12.11 -15.59
N GLU A 276 -23.23 12.93 -15.95
CA GLU A 276 -23.47 14.30 -16.42
C GLU A 276 -24.22 14.36 -17.74
N THR A 277 -23.95 13.43 -18.66
CA THR A 277 -24.65 13.32 -19.95
C THR A 277 -26.10 12.87 -19.74
N LEU A 278 -26.32 11.84 -18.92
CA LEU A 278 -27.68 11.43 -18.53
C LEU A 278 -28.46 12.57 -17.86
N LEU A 279 -27.79 13.38 -17.05
CA LEU A 279 -28.40 14.55 -16.41
C LEU A 279 -28.88 15.59 -17.43
N GLU A 280 -28.11 15.81 -18.50
CA GLU A 280 -28.49 16.72 -19.59
C GLU A 280 -29.75 16.22 -20.31
N ASP A 281 -29.76 14.95 -20.70
CA ASP A 281 -30.86 14.33 -21.45
C ASP A 281 -32.16 14.33 -20.63
N VAL A 282 -32.08 13.87 -19.38
CA VAL A 282 -33.23 13.79 -18.48
C VAL A 282 -33.75 15.18 -18.11
N SER A 283 -32.87 16.18 -17.92
CA SER A 283 -33.32 17.53 -17.58
C SER A 283 -34.12 18.17 -18.70
N GLY A 284 -33.75 17.90 -19.95
CA GLY A 284 -34.51 18.36 -21.11
C GLY A 284 -35.90 17.73 -21.19
N ALA A 285 -35.97 16.41 -21.09
CA ALA A 285 -37.24 15.69 -21.12
C ALA A 285 -38.15 16.08 -19.95
N ALA A 286 -37.59 16.23 -18.74
CA ALA A 286 -38.32 16.66 -17.56
C ALA A 286 -38.91 18.07 -17.71
N TYR A 287 -38.14 19.02 -18.28
CA TYR A 287 -38.63 20.37 -18.54
C TYR A 287 -39.78 20.37 -19.54
N ASP A 288 -39.63 19.67 -20.67
CA ASP A 288 -40.67 19.58 -21.70
C ASP A 288 -41.96 18.98 -21.13
N LYS A 289 -41.84 17.91 -20.33
CA LYS A 289 -42.99 17.28 -19.71
C LYS A 289 -43.64 18.18 -18.65
N ALA A 290 -42.85 18.93 -17.88
CA ALA A 290 -43.39 19.88 -16.92
C ALA A 290 -44.19 20.99 -17.61
N VAL A 291 -43.71 21.53 -18.74
CA VAL A 291 -44.44 22.53 -19.53
C VAL A 291 -45.76 21.97 -20.06
N GLU A 292 -45.76 20.73 -20.58
CA GLU A 292 -46.97 20.05 -21.03
C GLU A 292 -47.99 19.90 -19.89
N VAL A 293 -47.58 19.31 -18.77
CA VAL A 293 -48.45 19.06 -17.61
C VAL A 293 -49.02 20.35 -17.02
N VAL A 294 -48.20 21.40 -16.89
CA VAL A 294 -48.66 22.70 -16.37
C VAL A 294 -49.65 23.34 -17.35
N THR A 295 -49.37 23.29 -18.65
CA THR A 295 -50.28 23.86 -19.67
C THR A 295 -51.62 23.13 -19.69
N ASP A 296 -51.61 21.80 -19.61
CA ASP A 296 -52.83 20.99 -19.55
C ASP A 296 -53.62 21.24 -18.26
N LYS A 297 -52.94 21.36 -17.11
CA LYS A 297 -53.64 21.58 -15.84
C LYS A 297 -54.25 22.98 -15.75
N VAL A 298 -53.55 24.01 -16.24
CA VAL A 298 -54.09 25.37 -16.33
C VAL A 298 -55.28 25.41 -17.30
N ARG A 299 -55.21 24.67 -18.42
CA ARG A 299 -56.35 24.52 -19.33
C ARG A 299 -57.57 23.95 -18.61
N GLU A 300 -57.41 22.85 -17.90
CA GLU A 300 -58.50 22.18 -17.21
C GLU A 300 -59.12 23.08 -16.12
N GLN A 301 -58.30 23.64 -15.23
CA GLN A 301 -58.79 24.41 -14.08
C GLN A 301 -59.43 25.73 -14.50
N THR A 302 -58.79 26.52 -15.36
CA THR A 302 -59.32 27.82 -15.78
C THR A 302 -60.58 27.66 -16.64
N GLN A 303 -60.63 26.64 -17.52
CA GLN A 303 -61.84 26.41 -18.31
C GLN A 303 -63.01 25.92 -17.46
N LEU A 304 -62.79 25.12 -16.42
CA LEU A 304 -63.89 24.67 -15.56
C LEU A 304 -64.50 25.83 -14.77
N GLU A 305 -63.67 26.67 -14.14
CA GLU A 305 -64.11 27.80 -13.31
C GLU A 305 -64.87 28.85 -14.14
N ASP A 306 -64.34 29.23 -15.31
CA ASP A 306 -64.98 30.20 -16.20
C ASP A 306 -66.34 29.70 -16.73
N MET A 307 -66.45 28.40 -17.02
CA MET A 307 -67.69 27.78 -17.50
C MET A 307 -68.74 27.67 -16.39
N GLU A 308 -68.33 27.42 -15.16
CA GLU A 308 -69.24 27.36 -14.02
C GLU A 308 -69.92 28.70 -13.77
N VAL A 309 -69.17 29.81 -13.87
CA VAL A 309 -69.72 31.17 -13.75
C VAL A 309 -70.76 31.44 -14.83
N ILE A 310 -70.46 31.11 -16.09
CA ILE A 310 -71.39 31.31 -17.21
C ILE A 310 -72.65 30.47 -17.05
N GLU A 311 -72.52 29.21 -16.62
CA GLU A 311 -73.67 28.34 -16.38
C GLU A 311 -74.52 28.83 -15.19
N LYS A 312 -73.91 29.45 -14.17
CA LYS A 312 -74.64 30.10 -13.07
C LYS A 312 -75.49 31.28 -13.56
N TYR A 313 -74.94 32.14 -14.42
CA TYR A 313 -75.70 33.21 -15.07
C TYR A 313 -76.76 32.70 -16.04
N ARG A 314 -76.48 31.59 -16.74
CA ARG A 314 -77.47 30.95 -17.61
C ARG A 314 -78.66 30.44 -16.81
N LYS A 315 -78.41 29.73 -15.70
CA LYS A 315 -79.46 29.24 -14.80
C LYS A 315 -80.29 30.37 -14.18
N SER A 316 -79.69 31.51 -13.86
CA SER A 316 -80.43 32.64 -13.29
C SER A 316 -81.38 33.29 -14.31
N VAL A 317 -81.00 33.38 -15.58
CA VAL A 317 -81.84 33.98 -16.63
C VAL A 317 -82.96 33.05 -17.11
N VAL A 318 -82.72 31.73 -17.12
CA VAL A 318 -83.69 30.70 -17.55
C VAL A 318 -84.63 30.28 -16.39
N SER A 319 -84.34 30.72 -15.16
CA SER A 319 -85.13 30.37 -13.98
C SER A 319 -86.61 30.78 -14.11
N PRO A 320 -87.56 29.88 -13.80
CA PRO A 320 -88.98 30.21 -13.76
C PRO A 320 -89.31 31.39 -12.83
N ASN A 321 -88.49 31.58 -11.79
CA ASN A 321 -88.65 32.67 -10.81
C ASN A 321 -88.25 34.05 -11.36
N ALA A 322 -87.53 34.12 -12.48
CA ALA A 322 -87.05 35.37 -13.06
C ALA A 322 -88.11 36.09 -13.91
N LYS A 323 -89.24 35.43 -14.24
CA LYS A 323 -90.37 35.98 -15.04
C LYS A 323 -89.95 36.63 -16.37
N ASN A 324 -88.85 36.15 -16.99
CA ASN A 324 -88.36 36.67 -18.26
C ASN A 324 -89.25 36.22 -19.43
N SER A 325 -89.41 37.06 -20.45
CA SER A 325 -90.17 36.69 -21.65
C SER A 325 -89.44 35.61 -22.47
N PRO A 326 -90.15 34.78 -23.26
CA PRO A 326 -89.54 33.76 -24.10
C PRO A 326 -88.47 34.29 -25.05
N GLU A 327 -88.64 35.52 -25.56
CA GLU A 327 -87.66 36.20 -26.41
C GLU A 327 -86.39 36.59 -25.65
N VAL A 328 -86.52 37.10 -24.42
CA VAL A 328 -85.37 37.45 -23.56
C VAL A 328 -84.56 36.20 -23.20
N VAL A 329 -85.23 35.09 -22.87
CA VAL A 329 -84.58 33.80 -22.59
C VAL A 329 -83.83 33.27 -23.81
N LYS A 330 -84.42 33.39 -25.01
CA LYS A 330 -83.79 32.96 -26.27
C LYS A 330 -82.55 33.79 -26.61
N ILE A 331 -82.63 35.11 -26.45
CA ILE A 331 -81.52 36.04 -26.68
C ILE A 331 -80.39 35.78 -25.68
N ALA A 332 -80.71 35.65 -24.39
CA ALA A 332 -79.72 35.41 -23.35
C ALA A 332 -78.99 34.06 -23.52
N ASN A 333 -79.71 32.98 -23.85
CA ASN A 333 -79.08 31.69 -24.16
C ASN A 333 -78.13 31.79 -25.36
N THR A 334 -78.52 32.53 -26.40
CA THR A 334 -77.68 32.73 -27.59
C THR A 334 -76.42 33.53 -27.25
N LEU A 335 -76.55 34.60 -26.47
CA LEU A 335 -75.42 35.45 -26.06
C LEU A 335 -74.47 34.71 -25.11
N LEU A 336 -74.98 34.04 -24.07
CA LEU A 336 -74.16 33.28 -23.12
C LEU A 336 -73.45 32.10 -23.79
N SER A 337 -74.09 31.43 -24.75
CA SER A 337 -73.43 30.37 -25.54
C SER A 337 -72.30 30.93 -26.40
N ARG A 338 -72.50 32.09 -27.05
CA ARG A 338 -71.42 32.77 -27.80
C ARG A 338 -70.28 33.25 -26.90
N VAL A 339 -70.59 33.73 -25.70
CA VAL A 339 -69.59 34.13 -24.70
C VAL A 339 -68.79 32.92 -24.23
N ARG A 340 -69.46 31.79 -23.98
CA ARG A 340 -68.84 30.50 -23.66
C ARG A 340 -67.82 30.08 -24.73
N GLU A 341 -68.24 30.05 -25.99
CA GLU A 341 -67.39 29.69 -27.13
C GLU A 341 -66.20 30.65 -27.28
N LYS A 342 -66.44 31.97 -27.19
CA LYS A 342 -65.37 32.97 -27.28
C LYS A 342 -64.36 32.87 -26.14
N LEU A 343 -64.81 32.59 -24.93
CA LEU A 343 -63.92 32.40 -23.77
C LEU A 343 -63.07 31.14 -23.92
N GLN A 344 -63.65 30.02 -24.33
CA GLN A 344 -62.89 28.79 -24.62
C GLN A 344 -61.83 29.04 -25.70
N GLN A 345 -62.19 29.69 -26.82
CA GLN A 345 -61.24 30.02 -27.88
C GLN A 345 -60.15 31.00 -27.43
N SER A 346 -60.50 31.97 -26.57
CA SER A 346 -59.54 32.93 -26.03
C SER A 346 -58.55 32.25 -25.09
N ALA A 347 -59.04 31.40 -24.19
CA ALA A 347 -58.21 30.62 -23.27
C ALA A 347 -57.23 29.70 -24.04
N GLU A 348 -57.70 29.01 -25.08
CA GLU A 348 -56.83 28.19 -25.95
C GLU A 348 -55.74 29.01 -26.65
N LYS A 349 -56.09 30.22 -27.12
CA LYS A 349 -55.10 31.14 -27.73
C LYS A 349 -54.05 31.61 -26.71
N VAL A 350 -54.46 31.91 -25.48
CA VAL A 350 -53.55 32.33 -24.41
C VAL A 350 -52.63 31.17 -24.00
N LEU A 351 -53.16 29.97 -23.79
CA LEU A 351 -52.38 28.78 -23.45
C LEU A 351 -51.33 28.46 -24.51
N LYS A 352 -51.69 28.49 -25.80
CA LYS A 352 -50.73 28.31 -26.90
C LYS A 352 -49.60 29.34 -26.88
N LYS A 353 -49.91 30.61 -26.55
CA LYS A 353 -48.90 31.66 -26.42
C LYS A 353 -47.99 31.42 -25.22
N VAL A 354 -48.54 31.03 -24.07
CA VAL A 354 -47.76 30.71 -22.86
C VAL A 354 -46.83 29.53 -23.12
N GLN A 355 -47.36 28.44 -23.70
CA GLN A 355 -46.56 27.27 -24.06
C GLN A 355 -45.43 27.63 -25.04
N ALA A 356 -45.72 28.44 -26.06
CA ALA A 356 -44.71 28.91 -27.01
C ALA A 356 -43.61 29.76 -26.35
N VAL A 357 -43.95 30.55 -25.32
CA VAL A 357 -42.96 31.33 -24.55
C VAL A 357 -42.08 30.41 -23.69
N LEU A 358 -42.67 29.43 -23.01
CA LEU A 358 -41.95 28.47 -22.16
C LEU A 358 -41.01 27.55 -22.97
N LEU A 359 -41.36 27.25 -24.23
CA LEU A 359 -40.54 26.45 -25.13
C LEU A 359 -39.50 27.25 -25.92
N LYS A 360 -39.41 28.58 -25.73
CA LYS A 360 -38.33 29.36 -26.35
C LYS A 360 -36.96 28.84 -25.91
N PRO A 361 -35.96 28.78 -26.81
CA PRO A 361 -34.65 28.21 -26.50
C PRO A 361 -34.02 28.79 -25.23
N GLU A 362 -34.09 30.10 -25.02
CA GLU A 362 -33.47 30.78 -23.88
C GLU A 362 -34.13 30.41 -22.56
N VAL A 363 -35.48 30.35 -22.55
CA VAL A 363 -36.27 30.01 -21.35
C VAL A 363 -36.12 28.54 -21.01
N LYS A 364 -36.16 27.67 -22.03
CA LYS A 364 -35.93 26.24 -21.89
C LYS A 364 -34.52 25.96 -21.37
N GLN A 365 -33.50 26.62 -21.90
CA GLN A 365 -32.12 26.42 -21.46
C GLN A 365 -31.93 26.86 -19.99
N ALA A 366 -32.47 28.02 -19.60
CA ALA A 366 -32.43 28.48 -18.21
C ALA A 366 -33.15 27.50 -17.26
N GLY A 367 -34.30 26.97 -17.69
CA GLY A 367 -35.06 25.97 -16.92
C GLY A 367 -34.32 24.64 -16.78
N LYS A 368 -33.73 24.13 -17.87
CA LYS A 368 -32.87 22.93 -17.84
C LYS A 368 -31.71 23.11 -16.85
N GLU A 369 -31.02 24.25 -16.91
CA GLU A 369 -29.86 24.50 -16.05
C GLU A 369 -30.24 24.55 -14.56
N GLN A 370 -31.43 25.07 -14.23
CA GLN A 370 -31.96 25.00 -12.86
C GLN A 370 -32.22 23.56 -12.40
N ILE A 371 -32.81 22.72 -13.27
CA ILE A 371 -33.04 21.30 -12.97
C ILE A 371 -31.69 20.59 -12.76
N LYS A 372 -30.72 20.81 -13.66
CA LYS A 372 -29.38 20.23 -13.56
C LYS A 372 -28.68 20.63 -12.27
N ASN A 373 -28.70 21.90 -11.91
CA ASN A 373 -28.03 22.39 -10.69
C ASN A 373 -28.65 21.80 -9.42
N LYS A 374 -29.98 21.68 -9.37
CA LYS A 374 -30.66 21.04 -8.24
C LYS A 374 -30.34 19.55 -8.15
N ALA A 375 -30.32 18.86 -9.29
CA ALA A 375 -29.99 17.45 -9.36
C ALA A 375 -28.51 17.18 -9.00
N ARG A 376 -27.56 17.99 -9.50
CA ARG A 376 -26.14 17.95 -9.10
C ARG A 376 -25.96 18.09 -7.60
N LYS A 377 -26.66 19.05 -6.98
CA LYS A 377 -26.61 19.24 -5.52
C LYS A 377 -27.11 18.00 -4.78
N SER A 378 -28.25 17.44 -5.20
CA SER A 378 -28.79 16.23 -4.60
C SER A 378 -27.90 15.00 -4.79
N ILE A 379 -27.26 14.83 -5.95
CA ILE A 379 -26.31 13.76 -6.20
C ILE A 379 -25.09 13.90 -5.28
N LYS A 380 -24.53 15.10 -5.15
CA LYS A 380 -23.42 15.37 -4.22
C LYS A 380 -23.78 15.05 -2.77
N GLU A 381 -24.97 15.44 -2.33
CA GLU A 381 -25.48 15.13 -0.99
C GLU A 381 -25.63 13.62 -0.78
N LYS A 382 -26.19 12.89 -1.75
CA LYS A 382 -26.30 11.43 -1.70
C LYS A 382 -24.95 10.72 -1.70
N LEU A 383 -23.98 11.20 -2.48
CA LEU A 383 -22.62 10.66 -2.50
C LEU A 383 -21.91 10.90 -1.16
N ALA A 384 -22.07 12.10 -0.58
CA ALA A 384 -21.51 12.41 0.74
C ALA A 384 -22.14 11.52 1.83
N GLN A 385 -23.46 11.34 1.79
CA GLN A 385 -24.15 10.44 2.73
C GLN A 385 -23.71 8.98 2.54
N GLY A 386 -23.66 8.49 1.30
CA GLY A 386 -23.20 7.13 0.99
C GLY A 386 -21.75 6.88 1.43
N LYS A 387 -20.87 7.89 1.35
CA LYS A 387 -19.52 7.80 1.89
C LYS A 387 -19.55 7.62 3.42
N LEU A 388 -20.32 8.43 4.14
CA LEU A 388 -20.45 8.31 5.60
C LEU A 388 -21.01 6.94 6.01
N ASP A 389 -21.99 6.43 5.27
CA ASP A 389 -22.57 5.11 5.53
C ASP A 389 -21.57 3.98 5.28
N ALA A 390 -20.82 4.04 4.18
CA ALA A 390 -19.76 3.07 3.89
C ALA A 390 -18.62 3.12 4.93
N ASP A 391 -18.22 4.32 5.35
CA ASP A 391 -17.20 4.50 6.41
C ASP A 391 -17.68 3.91 7.74
N ARG A 392 -18.97 4.06 8.09
CA ARG A 392 -19.59 3.45 9.27
C ARG A 392 -19.60 1.92 9.17
N GLU A 393 -20.07 1.35 8.06
CA GLU A 393 -20.12 -0.10 7.85
C GLU A 393 -18.74 -0.74 7.87
N ASN A 394 -17.74 -0.09 7.25
CA ASN A 394 -16.35 -0.53 7.30
C ASN A 394 -15.80 -0.52 8.72
N ARG A 395 -16.10 0.52 9.51
CA ARG A 395 -15.72 0.59 10.92
C ARG A 395 -16.35 -0.55 11.73
N GLU A 396 -17.65 -0.77 11.62
CA GLU A 396 -18.35 -1.87 12.31
C GLU A 396 -17.80 -3.24 11.92
N ARG A 397 -17.39 -3.40 10.65
CA ARG A 397 -16.70 -4.60 10.18
C ARG A 397 -15.32 -4.75 10.84
N TRP A 398 -14.51 -3.69 10.89
CA TRP A 398 -13.19 -3.74 11.52
C TRP A 398 -13.26 -3.98 13.03
N GLU A 399 -14.27 -3.45 13.72
CA GLU A 399 -14.54 -3.76 15.14
C GLU A 399 -14.87 -5.26 15.31
N ARG A 400 -15.72 -5.84 14.43
CA ARG A 400 -16.04 -7.29 14.45
C ARG A 400 -14.85 -8.19 14.14
N GLU A 401 -13.99 -7.76 13.23
CA GLU A 401 -12.76 -8.48 12.85
C GLU A 401 -11.61 -8.28 13.86
N GLY A 402 -11.84 -7.52 14.95
CA GLY A 402 -10.83 -7.24 15.98
C GLY A 402 -9.68 -6.33 15.52
N ARG A 403 -9.85 -5.64 14.39
CA ARG A 403 -8.82 -4.76 13.79
C ARG A 403 -8.75 -3.38 14.45
N ILE A 404 -9.81 -2.97 15.13
CA ILE A 404 -9.87 -1.71 15.89
C ILE A 404 -10.62 -1.93 17.20
N ALA A 405 -10.24 -1.17 18.23
CA ALA A 405 -10.90 -1.23 19.53
C ALA A 405 -12.36 -0.73 19.42
N PRO A 406 -13.33 -1.42 20.05
CA PRO A 406 -14.72 -1.01 20.02
C PRO A 406 -14.88 0.36 20.68
N THR A 407 -15.62 1.24 20.00
CA THR A 407 -15.86 2.60 20.49
C THR A 407 -16.61 2.53 21.84
N ARG A 408 -15.99 2.98 22.94
CA ARG A 408 -16.66 3.07 24.27
C ARG A 408 -17.86 3.99 24.14
N LYS A 409 -19.08 3.44 24.29
CA LYS A 409 -20.29 4.25 24.44
C LYS A 409 -20.15 5.04 25.74
N GLN A 410 -20.03 6.36 25.64
CA GLN A 410 -20.34 7.23 26.77
C GLN A 410 -21.84 7.13 26.97
N ASP A 411 -22.24 6.45 28.05
CA ASP A 411 -23.61 6.49 28.54
C ASP A 411 -23.95 7.95 28.84
N MET A 412 -24.87 8.53 28.06
CA MET A 412 -25.53 9.76 28.46
C MET A 412 -26.43 9.42 29.64
N GLU A 413 -26.00 9.81 30.83
CA GLU A 413 -26.83 9.85 32.03
C GLU A 413 -28.08 10.70 31.79
N LEU A 414 -29.20 10.15 32.29
CA LEU A 414 -30.59 10.64 32.23
C LEU A 414 -30.81 12.01 32.91
#